data_AF-A0A831TMS4-F1
#
_entry.id   AF-A0A831TMS4-F1
#
_cell.length_a   1.000
_cell.length_b   1.000
_cell.length_c   1.000
_cell.angle_alpha   90.00
_cell.angle_beta   90.00
_cell.angle_gamma   90.00
#
_symmetry.space_group_name_H-M   'P 1'
#
loop_
_entity.id
_entity.type
_entity.pdbx_description
1 polymer ?
#
loop_
_entity_poly.entity_id
_entity_poly.type
_entity_poly.pdbx_seq_one_letter_code
_entity_poly.pdbx_strand_id
1 'polypeptide(L)'
;SMQGAKIEQARRALSTVVDALNPQDRFHIIRFSSEVTSFRPGLVPATPENRQAAQQFIAEFRAVGGTAIYDALDAAMNVLANEQDPARSRYVIFMTDGLPTVGETNVGRIIDNVRQRNAGRARVFVFGVGDDVNTLLLDRIARDNGGDSDYVSANEDLEAKVGSFYAKIAHPVLANLRLEAPGAQLYDLEPARLPDLFAGNQLLVVGRFKGTGKQTLALTGEFQGQPRRYTYEVTLPEREAENGFIPKLWANRRIAALLEQIRIQGESKELKDEVVRLSLEFGIVTPYTSFLVEEPNAAPPRPVPMLRPDAAGAGGFGGAGAPAAPGAAVRARREALAENVGRQAVAASRALRELQQRGVADTDVELQREVAGRLFRWERGAWRDTTVPANARTVKIAYGSDAYFAVLRTYPQWTRFLALGRSLTLRTGRTTVLVIGETGAKTLTPAQLRSLTR
;
A
#
# COMPACT_ATOMS: atom_id res chain seq x y z
N SER A 1 12.80 -25.53 -3.65
CA SER A 1 12.45 -24.25 -3.01
C SER A 1 11.28 -24.42 -2.04
N MET A 2 10.16 -25.06 -2.45
CA MET A 2 8.95 -25.19 -1.61
C MET A 2 9.02 -26.14 -0.40
N GLN A 3 10.12 -26.84 -0.15
CA GLN A 3 10.18 -27.85 0.91
C GLN A 3 9.97 -27.25 2.32
N GLY A 4 9.47 -28.07 3.25
CA GLY A 4 9.25 -27.66 4.64
C GLY A 4 8.04 -26.75 4.81
N ALA A 5 8.21 -25.64 5.53
CA ALA A 5 7.10 -24.78 5.95
C ALA A 5 6.32 -24.15 4.77
N LYS A 6 6.99 -23.83 3.65
CA LYS A 6 6.35 -23.16 2.50
C LYS A 6 5.25 -24.01 1.86
N ILE A 7 5.51 -25.30 1.60
CA ILE A 7 4.49 -26.19 1.01
C ILE A 7 3.36 -26.46 1.99
N GLU A 8 3.64 -26.60 3.28
CA GLU A 8 2.59 -26.76 4.29
C GLU A 8 1.69 -25.53 4.37
N GLN A 9 2.27 -24.33 4.35
CA GLN A 9 1.51 -23.08 4.28
C GLN A 9 0.67 -22.98 2.99
N ALA A 10 1.23 -23.35 1.84
CA ALA A 10 0.49 -23.33 0.57
C ALA A 10 -0.67 -24.35 0.57
N ARG A 11 -0.48 -25.54 1.14
CA ARG A 11 -1.57 -26.53 1.30
C ARG A 11 -2.67 -25.99 2.20
N ARG A 12 -2.32 -25.41 3.36
CA ARG A 12 -3.31 -24.83 4.27
C ARG A 12 -4.06 -23.66 3.61
N ALA A 13 -3.34 -22.71 3.01
CA ALA A 13 -3.93 -21.60 2.27
C ALA A 13 -4.93 -22.06 1.20
N LEU A 14 -4.56 -23.05 0.38
CA LEU A 14 -5.43 -23.60 -0.65
C LEU A 14 -6.61 -24.37 -0.05
N SER A 15 -6.39 -25.13 1.02
CA SER A 15 -7.44 -25.84 1.76
C SER A 15 -8.49 -24.86 2.31
N THR A 16 -8.07 -23.76 2.93
CA THR A 16 -8.95 -22.68 3.40
C THR A 16 -9.80 -22.10 2.26
N VAL A 17 -9.20 -21.89 1.09
CA VAL A 17 -9.93 -21.38 -0.10
C VAL A 17 -11.00 -22.37 -0.55
N VAL A 18 -10.67 -23.66 -0.65
CA VAL A 18 -11.62 -24.71 -1.08
C VAL A 18 -12.79 -24.82 -0.10
N ASP A 19 -12.52 -24.73 1.21
CA ASP A 19 -13.55 -24.78 2.23
C ASP A 19 -14.46 -23.53 2.20
N ALA A 20 -13.91 -22.38 1.84
CA ALA A 20 -14.63 -21.12 1.77
C ALA A 20 -15.43 -20.90 0.47
N LEU A 21 -15.31 -21.79 -0.53
CA LEU A 21 -16.09 -21.70 -1.78
C LEU A 21 -17.60 -21.62 -1.49
N ASN A 22 -18.37 -20.91 -2.31
CA ASN A 22 -19.83 -20.95 -2.25
C ASN A 22 -20.36 -22.21 -2.95
N PRO A 23 -21.54 -22.74 -2.61
CA PRO A 23 -22.12 -23.91 -3.27
C PRO A 23 -22.34 -23.74 -4.80
N GLN A 24 -22.49 -22.50 -5.26
CA GLN A 24 -22.68 -22.16 -6.67
C GLN A 24 -21.37 -21.96 -7.45
N ASP A 25 -20.23 -21.98 -6.75
CA ASP A 25 -18.93 -21.79 -7.35
C ASP A 25 -18.49 -23.05 -8.10
N ARG A 26 -17.64 -22.84 -9.09
CA ARG A 26 -16.93 -23.90 -9.79
C ARG A 26 -15.44 -23.66 -9.62
N PHE A 27 -14.69 -24.73 -9.41
CA PHE A 27 -13.27 -24.64 -9.11
C PHE A 27 -12.48 -25.72 -9.82
N HIS A 28 -11.18 -25.46 -9.93
CA HIS A 28 -10.19 -26.39 -10.44
C HIS A 28 -8.88 -26.14 -9.69
N ILE A 29 -8.02 -27.17 -9.59
CA ILE A 29 -6.74 -27.08 -8.89
C ILE A 29 -5.66 -27.66 -9.79
N ILE A 30 -4.59 -26.90 -9.95
CA ILE A 30 -3.42 -27.27 -10.73
C ILE A 30 -2.21 -27.24 -9.81
N ARG A 31 -1.53 -28.37 -9.67
CA ARG A 31 -0.21 -28.46 -9.05
C ARG A 31 0.83 -28.41 -10.16
N PHE A 32 1.90 -27.67 -9.97
CA PHE A 32 3.00 -27.63 -10.94
C PHE A 32 4.37 -27.75 -10.27
N SER A 33 5.26 -28.42 -10.98
CA SER A 33 6.68 -28.58 -10.65
C SER A 33 7.45 -28.71 -11.98
N SER A 34 8.17 -29.80 -12.24
CA SER A 34 8.61 -30.18 -13.59
C SER A 34 7.46 -30.62 -14.51
N GLU A 35 6.32 -30.98 -13.92
CA GLU A 35 5.12 -31.42 -14.63
C GLU A 35 3.92 -30.67 -14.05
N VAL A 36 2.86 -30.55 -14.86
CA VAL A 36 1.60 -29.96 -14.48
C VAL A 36 0.58 -31.07 -14.22
N THR A 37 0.07 -31.14 -12.99
CA THR A 37 -0.93 -32.14 -12.58
C THR A 37 -2.24 -31.44 -12.24
N SER A 38 -3.32 -31.87 -12.87
CA SER A 38 -4.66 -31.30 -12.69
C SER A 38 -5.51 -32.19 -11.79
N PHE A 39 -6.29 -31.57 -10.88
CA PHE A 39 -7.22 -32.30 -10.00
C PHE A 39 -8.30 -33.06 -10.78
N ARG A 40 -8.81 -32.46 -11.85
CA ARG A 40 -9.87 -32.95 -12.76
C ARG A 40 -9.60 -32.44 -14.19
N PRO A 41 -10.30 -32.95 -15.22
CA PRO A 41 -10.13 -32.44 -16.59
C PRO A 41 -10.58 -30.98 -16.81
N GLY A 42 -11.35 -30.41 -15.87
CA GLY A 42 -11.81 -29.03 -15.94
C GLY A 42 -12.45 -28.55 -14.63
N LEU A 43 -13.19 -27.45 -14.72
CA LEU A 43 -13.96 -26.88 -13.60
C LEU A 43 -15.02 -27.87 -13.11
N VAL A 44 -15.11 -28.06 -11.79
CA VAL A 44 -16.15 -28.87 -11.13
C VAL A 44 -16.95 -28.03 -10.13
N PRO A 45 -18.24 -28.35 -9.89
CA PRO A 45 -19.03 -27.65 -8.88
C PRO A 45 -18.48 -27.89 -7.47
N ALA A 46 -18.56 -26.88 -6.62
CA ALA A 46 -18.09 -26.91 -5.23
C ALA A 46 -19.02 -27.69 -4.28
N THR A 47 -19.42 -28.91 -4.65
CA THR A 47 -20.21 -29.82 -3.81
C THR A 47 -19.36 -30.38 -2.65
N PRO A 48 -19.98 -30.87 -1.56
CA PRO A 48 -19.24 -31.48 -0.45
C PRO A 48 -18.28 -32.59 -0.89
N GLU A 49 -18.71 -33.43 -1.85
CA GLU A 49 -17.92 -34.56 -2.37
C GLU A 49 -16.70 -34.07 -3.16
N ASN A 50 -16.89 -33.05 -4.02
CA ASN A 50 -15.78 -32.49 -4.79
C ASN A 50 -14.80 -31.72 -3.91
N ARG A 51 -15.28 -31.02 -2.86
CA ARG A 51 -14.40 -30.38 -1.88
C ARG A 51 -13.59 -31.42 -1.11
N GLN A 52 -14.22 -32.48 -0.63
CA GLN A 52 -13.51 -33.54 0.08
C GLN A 52 -12.44 -34.20 -0.81
N ALA A 53 -12.77 -34.49 -2.08
CA ALA A 53 -11.80 -35.02 -3.04
C ALA A 53 -10.65 -34.02 -3.33
N ALA A 54 -10.95 -32.72 -3.38
CA ALA A 54 -9.94 -31.68 -3.51
C ALA A 54 -9.02 -31.61 -2.29
N GLN A 55 -9.55 -31.73 -1.08
CA GLN A 55 -8.75 -31.78 0.16
C GLN A 55 -7.77 -32.96 0.14
N GLN A 56 -8.20 -34.13 -0.34
CA GLN A 56 -7.32 -35.29 -0.53
C GLN A 56 -6.21 -35.00 -1.56
N PHE A 57 -6.57 -34.42 -2.71
CA PHE A 57 -5.60 -34.04 -3.73
C PHE A 57 -4.56 -33.03 -3.21
N ILE A 58 -4.98 -32.03 -2.41
CA ILE A 58 -4.09 -31.03 -1.80
C ILE A 58 -3.14 -31.67 -0.79
N ALA A 59 -3.62 -32.61 0.02
CA ALA A 59 -2.81 -33.31 1.02
C ALA A 59 -1.61 -34.06 0.40
N GLU A 60 -1.72 -34.47 -0.86
CA GLU A 60 -0.67 -35.18 -1.60
C GLU A 60 0.41 -34.26 -2.21
N PHE A 61 0.28 -32.92 -2.09
CA PHE A 61 1.16 -31.98 -2.79
C PHE A 61 2.60 -32.07 -2.29
N ARG A 62 3.48 -32.78 -3.00
CA ARG A 62 4.91 -32.82 -2.66
C ARG A 62 5.68 -31.74 -3.39
N ALA A 63 6.69 -31.19 -2.70
CA ALA A 63 7.67 -30.32 -3.32
C ALA A 63 8.63 -31.19 -4.13
N VAL A 64 8.41 -31.23 -5.44
CA VAL A 64 9.21 -31.98 -6.41
C VAL A 64 9.82 -30.97 -7.39
N GLY A 65 11.00 -31.29 -7.93
CA GLY A 65 11.86 -30.35 -8.67
C GLY A 65 11.21 -29.63 -9.84
N GLY A 66 11.87 -28.59 -10.34
CA GLY A 66 11.41 -27.77 -11.47
C GLY A 66 10.28 -26.80 -11.12
N THR A 67 10.06 -25.83 -11.99
CA THR A 67 9.04 -24.79 -11.83
C THR A 67 8.53 -24.37 -13.21
N ALA A 68 7.50 -25.07 -13.70
CA ALA A 68 6.85 -24.83 -14.98
C ALA A 68 5.74 -23.75 -14.88
N ILE A 69 6.14 -22.50 -14.65
CA ILE A 69 5.18 -21.37 -14.45
C ILE A 69 4.27 -21.19 -15.66
N TYR A 70 4.84 -21.15 -16.87
CA TYR A 70 4.07 -20.92 -18.08
C TYR A 70 3.06 -22.03 -18.33
N ASP A 71 3.49 -23.29 -18.26
CA ASP A 71 2.63 -24.44 -18.54
C ASP A 71 1.45 -24.53 -17.54
N ALA A 72 1.69 -24.18 -16.27
CA ALA A 72 0.64 -24.12 -15.26
C ALA A 72 -0.40 -23.03 -15.56
N LEU A 73 0.05 -21.85 -15.97
CA LEU A 73 -0.84 -20.75 -16.34
C LEU A 73 -1.58 -21.04 -17.65
N ASP A 74 -0.92 -21.60 -18.66
CA ASP A 74 -1.58 -22.03 -19.90
C ASP A 74 -2.68 -23.06 -19.60
N ALA A 75 -2.39 -24.08 -18.78
CA ALA A 75 -3.39 -25.06 -18.36
C ALA A 75 -4.59 -24.40 -17.64
N ALA A 76 -4.33 -23.45 -16.74
CA ALA A 76 -5.40 -22.69 -16.07
C ALA A 76 -6.25 -21.89 -17.06
N MET A 77 -5.61 -21.19 -18.00
CA MET A 77 -6.31 -20.41 -19.02
C MET A 77 -7.13 -21.30 -19.97
N ASN A 78 -6.62 -22.49 -20.31
CA ASN A 78 -7.32 -23.47 -21.14
C ASN A 78 -8.62 -23.96 -20.47
N VAL A 79 -8.54 -24.28 -19.17
CA VAL A 79 -9.71 -24.68 -18.39
C VAL A 79 -10.75 -23.56 -18.33
N LEU A 80 -10.30 -22.32 -18.13
CA LEU A 80 -11.19 -21.15 -18.03
C LEU A 80 -11.75 -20.68 -19.38
N ALA A 81 -11.05 -20.92 -20.49
CA ALA A 81 -11.54 -20.61 -21.83
C ALA A 81 -12.76 -21.46 -22.22
N ASN A 82 -12.89 -22.66 -21.65
CA ASN A 82 -14.06 -23.52 -21.85
C ASN A 82 -15.28 -23.08 -21.02
N GLU A 83 -15.12 -22.12 -20.10
CA GLU A 83 -16.23 -21.56 -19.35
C GLU A 83 -16.99 -20.53 -20.20
N GLN A 84 -18.16 -20.91 -20.70
CA GLN A 84 -18.97 -20.08 -21.60
C GLN A 84 -19.96 -19.15 -20.89
N ASP A 85 -20.21 -19.32 -19.59
CA ASP A 85 -21.15 -18.47 -18.85
C ASP A 85 -20.58 -17.04 -18.69
N PRO A 86 -21.17 -16.02 -19.35
CA PRO A 86 -20.67 -14.65 -19.26
C PRO A 86 -20.99 -14.00 -17.92
N ALA A 87 -21.95 -14.52 -17.14
CA ALA A 87 -22.31 -13.98 -15.83
C ALA A 87 -21.30 -14.35 -14.73
N ARG A 88 -20.38 -15.28 -15.01
CA ARG A 88 -19.39 -15.75 -14.05
C ARG A 88 -18.06 -15.01 -14.20
N SER A 89 -17.62 -14.44 -13.08
CA SER A 89 -16.26 -13.93 -12.96
C SER A 89 -15.28 -15.09 -12.89
N ARG A 90 -14.15 -14.98 -13.59
CA ARG A 90 -13.10 -16.01 -13.66
C ARG A 90 -11.87 -15.50 -12.90
N TYR A 91 -11.38 -16.31 -11.97
CA TYR A 91 -10.25 -15.96 -11.11
C TYR A 91 -9.21 -17.07 -11.16
N VAL A 92 -7.93 -16.68 -11.21
CA VAL A 92 -6.78 -17.57 -11.01
C VAL A 92 -6.04 -17.07 -9.78
N ILE A 93 -5.92 -17.91 -8.76
CA ILE A 93 -5.02 -17.67 -7.63
C ILE A 93 -3.75 -18.48 -7.90
N PHE A 94 -2.67 -17.78 -8.25
CA PHE A 94 -1.39 -18.38 -8.61
C PHE A 94 -0.40 -18.21 -7.47
N MET A 95 0.24 -19.30 -7.02
CA MET A 95 1.21 -19.28 -5.92
C MET A 95 2.54 -19.87 -6.39
N THR A 96 3.65 -19.20 -6.12
CA THR A 96 5.00 -19.70 -6.45
C THR A 96 6.06 -19.14 -5.51
N ASP A 97 7.15 -19.87 -5.32
CA ASP A 97 8.29 -19.46 -4.49
C ASP A 97 9.62 -19.41 -5.26
N GLY A 98 9.56 -19.49 -6.59
CA GLY A 98 10.72 -19.72 -7.43
C GLY A 98 10.67 -19.03 -8.78
N LEU A 99 11.77 -19.19 -9.51
CA LEU A 99 11.95 -18.74 -10.89
C LEU A 99 11.43 -19.80 -11.87
N PRO A 100 10.97 -19.42 -13.08
CA PRO A 100 10.63 -20.39 -14.11
C PRO A 100 11.88 -21.17 -14.52
N THR A 101 11.84 -22.50 -14.42
CA THR A 101 12.99 -23.38 -14.69
C THR A 101 12.68 -24.52 -15.65
N VAL A 102 11.40 -24.75 -15.95
CA VAL A 102 10.92 -25.80 -16.85
C VAL A 102 9.95 -25.20 -17.86
N GLY A 103 9.97 -25.73 -19.09
CA GLY A 103 9.18 -25.19 -20.19
C GLY A 103 9.75 -23.86 -20.70
N GLU A 104 8.88 -22.90 -20.96
CA GLU A 104 9.29 -21.54 -21.31
C GLU A 104 9.84 -20.81 -20.07
N THR A 105 11.10 -20.38 -20.13
CA THR A 105 11.81 -19.70 -19.03
C THR A 105 12.11 -18.22 -19.32
N ASN A 106 11.91 -17.76 -20.56
CA ASN A 106 12.09 -16.36 -20.90
C ASN A 106 10.94 -15.51 -20.36
N VAL A 107 11.24 -14.67 -19.37
CA VAL A 107 10.28 -13.80 -18.67
C VAL A 107 9.37 -13.02 -19.63
N GLY A 108 9.93 -12.38 -20.66
CA GLY A 108 9.14 -11.60 -21.63
C GLY A 108 8.14 -12.45 -22.40
N ARG A 109 8.58 -13.60 -22.91
CA ARG A 109 7.71 -14.54 -23.63
C ARG A 109 6.61 -15.11 -22.73
N ILE A 110 6.91 -15.45 -21.47
CA ILE A 110 5.89 -15.93 -20.52
C ILE A 110 4.80 -14.86 -20.36
N ILE A 111 5.18 -13.61 -20.10
CA ILE A 111 4.22 -12.51 -19.92
C ILE A 111 3.33 -12.34 -21.16
N ASP A 112 3.94 -12.27 -22.34
CA ASP A 112 3.20 -12.07 -23.58
C ASP A 112 2.27 -13.24 -23.90
N ASN A 113 2.75 -14.47 -23.73
CA ASN A 113 1.96 -15.67 -24.01
C ASN A 113 0.78 -15.80 -23.03
N VAL A 114 0.98 -15.57 -21.73
CA VAL A 114 -0.11 -15.64 -20.74
C VAL A 114 -1.18 -14.58 -21.05
N ARG A 115 -0.77 -13.36 -21.39
CA ARG A 115 -1.70 -12.29 -21.79
C ARG A 115 -2.49 -12.67 -23.04
N GLN A 116 -1.83 -13.22 -24.06
CA GLN A 116 -2.50 -13.65 -25.29
C GLN A 116 -3.45 -14.82 -25.06
N ARG A 117 -3.10 -15.74 -24.15
CA ARG A 117 -3.89 -16.93 -23.83
C ARG A 117 -5.14 -16.64 -23.01
N ASN A 118 -5.17 -15.53 -22.28
CA ASN A 118 -6.28 -15.15 -21.40
C ASN A 118 -7.53 -14.64 -22.15
N ALA A 119 -8.03 -15.43 -23.10
CA ALA A 119 -9.27 -15.16 -23.83
C ALA A 119 -10.50 -15.13 -22.91
N GLY A 120 -10.47 -15.90 -21.81
CA GLY A 120 -11.53 -15.95 -20.81
C GLY A 120 -11.66 -14.69 -19.94
N ARG A 121 -10.76 -13.70 -20.10
CA ARG A 121 -10.71 -12.49 -19.26
C ARG A 121 -10.64 -12.83 -17.76
N ALA A 122 -9.89 -13.88 -17.43
CA ALA A 122 -9.66 -14.27 -16.05
C ALA A 122 -8.77 -13.25 -15.35
N ARG A 123 -9.10 -12.92 -14.10
CA ARG A 123 -8.24 -12.11 -13.23
C ARG A 123 -7.22 -12.99 -12.54
N VAL A 124 -5.94 -12.67 -12.71
CA VAL A 124 -4.84 -13.46 -12.16
C VAL A 124 -4.27 -12.77 -10.94
N PHE A 125 -4.46 -13.37 -9.77
CA PHE A 125 -3.91 -12.91 -8.50
C PHE A 125 -2.71 -13.77 -8.14
N VAL A 126 -1.57 -13.14 -7.91
CA VAL A 126 -0.29 -13.84 -7.77
C VAL A 126 0.26 -13.71 -6.36
N PHE A 127 0.62 -14.81 -5.71
CA PHE A 127 1.26 -14.82 -4.41
C PHE A 127 2.70 -15.37 -4.55
N GLY A 128 3.68 -14.49 -4.42
CA GLY A 128 5.09 -14.85 -4.34
C GLY A 128 5.47 -15.23 -2.90
N VAL A 129 6.03 -16.42 -2.69
CA VAL A 129 6.38 -16.92 -1.36
C VAL A 129 7.90 -16.92 -1.17
N GLY A 130 8.37 -16.22 -0.14
CA GLY A 130 9.78 -15.99 0.11
C GLY A 130 10.40 -14.98 -0.86
N ASP A 131 11.74 -15.00 -0.92
CA ASP A 131 12.51 -13.96 -1.60
C ASP A 131 13.07 -14.40 -2.97
N ASP A 132 12.94 -15.68 -3.31
CA ASP A 132 13.57 -16.30 -4.49
C ASP A 132 12.66 -16.28 -5.73
N VAL A 133 11.86 -15.22 -5.88
CA VAL A 133 10.89 -15.04 -6.96
C VAL A 133 11.33 -13.94 -7.92
N ASN A 134 10.82 -14.00 -9.16
CA ASN A 134 10.96 -12.91 -10.13
C ASN A 134 9.77 -11.96 -10.00
N THR A 135 9.96 -10.87 -9.26
CA THR A 135 8.89 -9.91 -8.98
C THR A 135 8.35 -9.26 -10.25
N LEU A 136 9.22 -8.87 -11.19
CA LEU A 136 8.82 -8.33 -12.49
C LEU A 136 7.86 -9.27 -13.24
N LEU A 137 8.22 -10.56 -13.34
CA LEU A 137 7.41 -11.58 -13.99
C LEU A 137 6.04 -11.69 -13.32
N LEU A 138 6.02 -11.85 -12.00
CA LEU A 138 4.80 -12.08 -11.23
C LEU A 138 3.87 -10.86 -11.23
N ASP A 139 4.44 -9.66 -11.08
CA ASP A 139 3.68 -8.40 -11.11
C ASP A 139 3.10 -8.13 -12.50
N ARG A 140 3.86 -8.45 -13.56
CA ARG A 140 3.39 -8.36 -14.95
C ARG A 140 2.27 -9.35 -15.26
N ILE A 141 2.42 -10.61 -14.84
CA ILE A 141 1.36 -11.62 -14.99
C ILE A 141 0.07 -11.14 -14.32
N ALA A 142 0.14 -10.64 -13.08
CA ALA A 142 -1.03 -10.15 -12.39
C ALA A 142 -1.66 -8.93 -13.09
N ARG A 143 -0.86 -7.89 -13.32
CA ARG A 143 -1.31 -6.61 -13.89
C ARG A 143 -1.89 -6.73 -15.29
N ASP A 144 -1.20 -7.48 -16.16
CA ASP A 144 -1.60 -7.58 -17.56
C ASP A 144 -2.86 -8.44 -17.73
N ASN A 145 -3.24 -9.17 -16.68
CA ASN A 145 -4.46 -9.98 -16.62
C ASN A 145 -5.49 -9.45 -15.60
N GLY A 146 -5.40 -8.17 -15.20
CA GLY A 146 -6.45 -7.52 -14.39
C GLY A 146 -6.56 -8.01 -12.94
N GLY A 147 -5.52 -8.62 -12.39
CA GLY A 147 -5.39 -8.92 -10.97
C GLY A 147 -4.23 -8.15 -10.32
N ASP A 148 -3.81 -8.62 -9.15
CA ASP A 148 -2.76 -8.00 -8.32
C ASP A 148 -1.83 -9.07 -7.73
N SER A 149 -0.63 -8.67 -7.28
CA SER A 149 0.31 -9.56 -6.63
C SER A 149 0.35 -9.34 -5.11
N ASP A 150 0.64 -10.38 -4.32
CA ASP A 150 1.12 -10.28 -2.94
C ASP A 150 2.44 -11.05 -2.75
N TYR A 151 3.35 -10.52 -1.93
CA TYR A 151 4.58 -11.22 -1.55
C TYR A 151 4.49 -11.58 -0.07
N VAL A 152 4.79 -12.82 0.27
CA VAL A 152 4.72 -13.36 1.62
C VAL A 152 6.11 -13.83 2.03
N SER A 153 6.67 -13.29 3.09
CA SER A 153 7.99 -13.71 3.58
C SER A 153 7.86 -15.09 4.24
N ALA A 154 8.97 -15.82 4.37
CA ALA A 154 8.95 -17.16 4.97
C ALA A 154 8.41 -17.19 6.42
N ASN A 155 8.48 -16.06 7.13
CA ASN A 155 8.00 -15.90 8.51
C ASN A 155 6.56 -15.35 8.60
N GLU A 156 5.97 -14.96 7.47
CA GLU A 156 4.60 -14.47 7.42
C GLU A 156 3.63 -15.63 7.16
N ASP A 157 2.37 -15.42 7.54
CA ASP A 157 1.34 -16.43 7.37
C ASP A 157 0.66 -16.30 5.99
N LEU A 158 1.06 -17.17 5.06
CA LEU A 158 0.44 -17.27 3.74
C LEU A 158 -1.03 -17.65 3.81
N GLU A 159 -1.42 -18.50 4.77
CA GLU A 159 -2.81 -18.92 4.96
C GLU A 159 -3.67 -17.72 5.33
N ALA A 160 -3.22 -16.90 6.28
CA ALA A 160 -3.91 -15.67 6.65
C ALA A 160 -4.01 -14.69 5.47
N LYS A 161 -2.93 -14.49 4.69
CA LYS A 161 -2.94 -13.58 3.53
C LYS A 161 -3.86 -14.05 2.41
N VAL A 162 -3.74 -15.32 1.99
CA VAL A 162 -4.58 -15.88 0.92
C VAL A 162 -6.03 -15.98 1.38
N GLY A 163 -6.29 -16.39 2.63
CA GLY A 163 -7.62 -16.45 3.19
C GLY A 163 -8.30 -15.08 3.27
N SER A 164 -7.59 -14.07 3.78
CA SER A 164 -8.13 -12.70 3.82
C SER A 164 -8.27 -12.09 2.43
N PHE A 165 -7.42 -12.45 1.47
CA PHE A 165 -7.62 -12.10 0.06
C PHE A 165 -8.84 -12.80 -0.54
N TYR A 166 -9.02 -14.10 -0.30
CA TYR A 166 -10.16 -14.84 -0.82
C TYR A 166 -11.48 -14.31 -0.25
N ALA A 167 -11.54 -14.04 1.06
CA ALA A 167 -12.69 -13.40 1.69
C ALA A 167 -13.04 -12.06 1.02
N LYS A 168 -12.03 -11.31 0.58
CA LYS A 168 -12.21 -10.07 -0.18
C LYS A 168 -12.80 -10.33 -1.57
N ILE A 169 -12.43 -11.40 -2.27
CA ILE A 169 -12.87 -11.63 -3.66
C ILE A 169 -14.08 -12.56 -3.81
N ALA A 170 -14.49 -13.26 -2.74
CA ALA A 170 -15.55 -14.26 -2.76
C ALA A 170 -16.94 -13.69 -3.13
N HIS A 171 -17.15 -12.38 -2.95
CA HIS A 171 -18.43 -11.74 -3.18
C HIS A 171 -18.29 -10.46 -4.03
N PRO A 172 -18.08 -10.58 -5.35
CA PRO A 172 -18.06 -9.41 -6.23
C PRO A 172 -19.43 -8.74 -6.28
N VAL A 173 -19.46 -7.46 -5.97
CA VAL A 173 -20.67 -6.62 -5.97
C VAL A 173 -20.79 -5.83 -7.28
N LEU A 174 -19.66 -5.36 -7.82
CA LEU A 174 -19.62 -4.72 -9.14
C LEU A 174 -18.31 -5.04 -9.85
N ALA A 175 -18.41 -5.52 -11.09
CA ALA A 175 -17.27 -5.69 -11.99
C ALA A 175 -17.19 -4.57 -13.02
N ASN A 176 -16.07 -4.47 -13.73
CA ASN A 176 -15.91 -3.59 -14.90
C ASN A 176 -16.24 -2.11 -14.62
N LEU A 177 -15.77 -1.62 -13.48
CA LEU A 177 -16.08 -0.27 -13.00
C LEU A 177 -15.56 0.82 -13.95
N ARG A 178 -16.36 1.87 -14.14
CA ARG A 178 -15.95 3.14 -14.75
C ARG A 178 -16.51 4.30 -13.95
N LEU A 179 -15.68 5.34 -13.79
CA LEU A 179 -16.03 6.57 -13.09
C LEU A 179 -15.99 7.74 -14.07
N GLU A 180 -17.08 8.48 -14.16
CA GLU A 180 -17.24 9.59 -15.10
C GLU A 180 -17.88 10.79 -14.40
N ALA A 181 -17.53 12.01 -14.82
CA ALA A 181 -18.22 13.22 -14.39
C ALA A 181 -18.61 14.02 -15.65
N PRO A 182 -19.84 13.90 -16.16
CA PRO A 182 -20.20 14.50 -17.46
C PRO A 182 -19.96 16.02 -17.57
N GLY A 183 -20.04 16.77 -16.46
CA GLY A 183 -19.79 18.21 -16.45
C GLY A 183 -18.40 18.63 -15.93
N ALA A 184 -17.49 17.69 -15.66
CA ALA A 184 -16.13 17.97 -15.21
C ALA A 184 -15.10 16.99 -15.81
N GLN A 185 -13.90 17.46 -16.11
CA GLN A 185 -12.85 16.58 -16.62
C GLN A 185 -12.10 15.94 -15.45
N LEU A 186 -12.24 14.63 -15.25
CA LEU A 186 -11.41 13.85 -14.32
C LEU A 186 -10.09 13.42 -15.01
N TYR A 187 -8.96 13.55 -14.33
CA TYR A 187 -7.65 13.15 -14.83
C TYR A 187 -6.70 12.76 -13.69
N ASP A 188 -5.58 12.11 -14.01
CA ASP A 188 -4.62 11.55 -13.04
C ASP A 188 -5.30 10.74 -11.92
N LEU A 189 -6.27 9.91 -12.30
CA LEU A 189 -7.00 9.04 -11.39
C LEU A 189 -6.12 7.87 -10.95
N GLU A 190 -6.15 7.56 -9.65
CA GLU A 190 -5.50 6.41 -9.06
C GLU A 190 -6.50 5.56 -8.25
N PRO A 191 -6.57 4.23 -8.49
CA PRO A 191 -5.85 3.51 -9.54
C PRO A 191 -6.34 3.88 -10.94
N ALA A 192 -5.42 3.95 -11.92
CA ALA A 192 -5.76 4.30 -13.31
C ALA A 192 -6.74 3.32 -13.98
N ARG A 193 -6.75 2.05 -13.56
CA ARG A 193 -7.76 1.05 -13.92
C ARG A 193 -8.50 0.64 -12.66
N LEU A 194 -9.81 0.84 -12.64
CA LEU A 194 -10.62 0.52 -11.47
C LEU A 194 -10.74 -1.00 -11.31
N PRO A 195 -10.42 -1.56 -10.14
CA PRO A 195 -10.62 -2.98 -9.86
C PRO A 195 -12.12 -3.27 -9.66
N ASP A 196 -12.46 -4.54 -9.57
CA ASP A 196 -13.79 -4.94 -9.13
C ASP A 196 -14.04 -4.51 -7.67
N LEU A 197 -15.29 -4.15 -7.39
CA LEU A 197 -15.76 -3.86 -6.04
C LEU A 197 -16.37 -5.13 -5.45
N PHE A 198 -15.88 -5.49 -4.27
CA PHE A 198 -16.34 -6.66 -3.54
C PHE A 198 -17.02 -6.27 -2.23
N ALA A 199 -17.88 -7.16 -1.72
CA ALA A 199 -18.60 -6.92 -0.48
C ALA A 199 -17.63 -6.73 0.69
N GLY A 200 -17.90 -5.75 1.55
CA GLY A 200 -17.06 -5.42 2.70
C GLY A 200 -15.78 -4.64 2.38
N ASN A 201 -15.46 -4.44 1.09
CA ASN A 201 -14.31 -3.64 0.68
C ASN A 201 -14.70 -2.21 0.31
N GLN A 202 -13.76 -1.29 0.53
CA GLN A 202 -13.86 0.09 0.09
C GLN A 202 -12.92 0.31 -1.10
N LEU A 203 -13.46 0.76 -2.23
CA LEU A 203 -12.67 1.29 -3.33
C LEU A 203 -12.43 2.79 -3.13
N LEU A 204 -11.17 3.15 -2.88
CA LEU A 204 -10.75 4.55 -2.81
C LEU A 204 -10.16 4.98 -4.14
N VAL A 205 -10.81 5.92 -4.82
CA VAL A 205 -10.31 6.59 -6.03
C VAL A 205 -9.91 8.00 -5.67
N VAL A 206 -8.68 8.38 -5.99
CA VAL A 206 -8.18 9.75 -5.83
C VAL A 206 -7.72 10.26 -7.18
N GLY A 207 -7.83 11.56 -7.42
CA GLY A 207 -7.42 12.11 -8.69
C GLY A 207 -7.61 13.61 -8.76
N ARG A 208 -7.43 14.16 -9.94
CA ARG A 208 -7.55 15.59 -10.21
C ARG A 208 -8.76 15.84 -11.10
N PHE A 209 -9.27 17.07 -11.05
CA PHE A 209 -10.40 17.47 -11.88
C PHE A 209 -10.20 18.88 -12.46
N LYS A 210 -10.87 19.16 -13.57
CA LYS A 210 -11.10 20.52 -14.09
C LYS A 210 -12.61 20.75 -14.22
N GLY A 211 -13.04 21.97 -13.93
CA GLY A 211 -14.46 22.34 -13.80
C GLY A 211 -14.82 22.59 -12.34
N THR A 212 -15.77 23.49 -12.12
CA THR A 212 -16.22 23.91 -10.78
C THR A 212 -17.74 23.87 -10.70
N GLY A 213 -18.27 23.95 -9.47
CA GLY A 213 -19.70 23.98 -9.21
C GLY A 213 -20.31 22.61 -8.96
N LYS A 214 -21.63 22.53 -9.06
CA LYS A 214 -22.37 21.27 -8.87
C LYS A 214 -22.18 20.38 -10.07
N GLN A 215 -21.80 19.13 -9.82
CA GLN A 215 -21.48 18.13 -10.82
C GLN A 215 -22.10 16.80 -10.43
N THR A 216 -22.50 16.02 -11.44
CA THR A 216 -22.94 14.64 -11.23
C THR A 216 -21.76 13.70 -11.49
N LEU A 217 -21.38 12.92 -10.48
CA LEU A 217 -20.43 11.84 -10.59
C LEU A 217 -21.19 10.54 -10.88
N ALA A 218 -20.83 9.84 -11.94
CA ALA A 218 -21.45 8.58 -12.34
C ALA A 218 -20.46 7.42 -12.21
N LEU A 219 -20.82 6.45 -11.37
CA LEU A 219 -20.14 5.15 -11.28
C LEU A 219 -20.97 4.11 -12.03
N THR A 220 -20.38 3.49 -13.05
CA THR A 220 -20.99 2.36 -13.76
C THR A 220 -20.22 1.08 -13.53
N GLY A 221 -20.90 -0.06 -13.56
CA GLY A 221 -20.29 -1.39 -13.49
C GLY A 221 -21.30 -2.46 -13.85
N GLU A 222 -20.94 -3.72 -13.63
CA GLU A 222 -21.78 -4.88 -13.92
C GLU A 222 -22.00 -5.70 -12.65
N PHE A 223 -23.25 -6.07 -12.37
CA PHE A 223 -23.61 -7.02 -11.32
C PHE A 223 -24.28 -8.23 -11.96
N GLN A 224 -23.68 -9.41 -11.83
CA GLN A 224 -24.15 -10.65 -12.47
C GLN A 224 -24.35 -10.49 -14.00
N GLY A 225 -23.42 -9.78 -14.66
CA GLY A 225 -23.48 -9.49 -16.10
C GLY A 225 -24.49 -8.41 -16.51
N GLN A 226 -25.24 -7.84 -15.57
CA GLN A 226 -26.20 -6.76 -15.84
C GLN A 226 -25.60 -5.39 -15.52
N PRO A 227 -25.71 -4.40 -16.42
CA PRO A 227 -25.17 -3.07 -16.18
C PRO A 227 -25.90 -2.37 -15.02
N ARG A 228 -25.13 -1.71 -14.17
CA ARG A 228 -25.59 -0.88 -13.04
C ARG A 228 -24.97 0.49 -13.14
N ARG A 229 -25.74 1.52 -12.77
CA ARG A 229 -25.29 2.92 -12.74
C ARG A 229 -25.71 3.55 -11.42
N TYR A 230 -24.77 4.21 -10.78
CA TYR A 230 -24.94 4.98 -9.56
C TYR A 230 -24.53 6.42 -9.84
N THR A 231 -25.35 7.38 -9.41
CA THR A 231 -25.12 8.81 -9.61
C THR A 231 -25.06 9.52 -8.27
N TYR A 232 -24.06 10.37 -8.11
CA TYR A 232 -23.80 11.15 -6.90
C TYR A 232 -23.69 12.61 -7.25
N GLU A 233 -24.44 13.45 -6.56
CA GLU A 233 -24.32 14.90 -6.68
C GLU A 233 -23.16 15.38 -5.81
N VAL A 234 -22.16 16.00 -6.43
CA VAL A 234 -20.96 16.52 -5.76
C VAL A 234 -20.79 18.00 -6.10
N THR A 235 -20.24 18.77 -5.16
CA THR A 235 -19.81 20.14 -5.43
C THR A 235 -18.30 20.13 -5.57
N LEU A 236 -17.79 20.55 -6.72
CA LEU A 236 -16.38 20.72 -6.99
C LEU A 236 -16.00 22.19 -6.75
N PRO A 237 -15.46 22.55 -5.59
CA PRO A 237 -15.09 23.93 -5.32
C PRO A 237 -13.87 24.35 -6.14
N GLU A 238 -13.77 25.65 -6.45
CA GLU A 238 -12.58 26.21 -7.10
C GLU A 238 -11.34 26.16 -6.18
N ARG A 239 -11.56 26.31 -4.88
CA ARG A 239 -10.54 26.15 -3.83
C ARG A 239 -11.15 25.41 -2.65
N GLU A 240 -10.43 24.39 -2.19
CA GLU A 240 -10.77 23.61 -0.99
C GLU A 240 -9.59 23.66 -0.03
N ALA A 241 -9.84 24.08 1.21
CA ALA A 241 -8.81 24.23 2.23
C ALA A 241 -9.01 23.28 3.42
N GLU A 242 -10.18 22.68 3.58
CA GLU A 242 -10.50 21.79 4.70
C GLU A 242 -9.85 20.42 4.52
N ASN A 243 -9.64 19.99 3.27
CA ASN A 243 -9.15 18.67 2.92
C ASN A 243 -7.68 18.65 2.46
N GLY A 244 -6.81 19.35 3.19
CA GLY A 244 -5.38 19.49 2.86
C GLY A 244 -4.58 18.17 2.82
N PHE A 245 -5.11 17.08 3.37
CA PHE A 245 -4.49 15.75 3.30
C PHE A 245 -4.69 15.06 1.93
N ILE A 246 -5.75 15.41 1.18
CA ILE A 246 -6.11 14.76 -0.10
C ILE A 246 -5.00 14.92 -1.15
N PRO A 247 -4.41 16.12 -1.38
CA PRO A 247 -3.32 16.28 -2.34
C PRO A 247 -2.13 15.36 -2.05
N LYS A 248 -1.74 15.20 -0.78
CA LYS A 248 -0.63 14.32 -0.38
C LYS A 248 -1.00 12.85 -0.53
N LEU A 249 -2.23 12.46 -0.22
CA LEU A 249 -2.74 11.10 -0.46
C LEU A 249 -2.69 10.77 -1.96
N TRP A 250 -3.18 11.67 -2.81
CA TRP A 250 -3.08 11.53 -4.27
C TRP A 250 -1.62 11.42 -4.73
N ALA A 251 -0.74 12.28 -4.23
CA ALA A 251 0.67 12.26 -4.60
C ALA A 251 1.38 10.96 -4.21
N ASN A 252 1.10 10.40 -3.02
CA ASN A 252 1.64 9.09 -2.63
C ASN A 252 1.21 8.00 -3.61
N ARG A 253 -0.08 7.94 -3.97
CA ARG A 253 -0.59 6.93 -4.90
C ARG A 253 -0.05 7.10 -6.32
N ARG A 254 0.03 8.35 -6.79
CA ARG A 254 0.59 8.68 -8.09
C ARG A 254 2.07 8.33 -8.18
N ILE A 255 2.86 8.71 -7.18
CA ILE A 255 4.29 8.33 -7.09
C ILE A 255 4.45 6.82 -7.09
N ALA A 256 3.63 6.09 -6.32
CA ALA A 256 3.71 4.63 -6.28
C ALA A 256 3.38 4.01 -7.64
N ALA A 257 2.35 4.50 -8.32
CA ALA A 257 2.00 4.05 -9.68
C ALA A 257 3.13 4.32 -10.68
N LEU A 258 3.76 5.50 -10.63
CA LEU A 258 4.88 5.87 -11.50
C LEU A 258 6.13 5.03 -11.23
N LEU A 259 6.52 4.87 -9.95
CA LEU A 259 7.65 4.04 -9.57
C LEU A 259 7.43 2.58 -9.98
N GLU A 260 6.19 2.12 -9.94
CA GLU A 260 5.88 0.78 -10.37
C GLU A 260 5.84 0.62 -11.90
N GLN A 261 5.46 1.67 -12.64
CA GLN A 261 5.67 1.71 -14.09
C GLN A 261 7.15 1.67 -14.43
N ILE A 262 7.99 2.44 -13.72
CA ILE A 262 9.46 2.42 -13.87
C ILE A 262 10.02 1.02 -13.62
N ARG A 263 9.57 0.34 -12.54
CA ARG A 263 10.00 -1.03 -12.23
C ARG A 263 9.68 -2.00 -13.37
N ILE A 264 8.50 -1.85 -13.99
CA ILE A 264 7.98 -2.82 -14.94
C ILE A 264 8.38 -2.56 -16.39
N GLN A 265 8.49 -1.30 -16.78
CA GLN A 265 8.76 -0.88 -18.17
C GLN A 265 10.16 -0.31 -18.35
N GLY A 266 10.89 -0.09 -17.26
CA GLY A 266 12.17 0.61 -17.25
C GLY A 266 12.00 2.10 -16.98
N GLU A 267 13.13 2.75 -16.66
CA GLU A 267 13.16 4.18 -16.36
C GLU A 267 13.05 5.00 -17.67
N SER A 268 12.08 5.91 -17.72
CA SER A 268 12.03 6.98 -18.72
C SER A 268 12.24 8.34 -18.06
N LYS A 269 12.67 9.32 -18.86
CA LYS A 269 12.88 10.69 -18.38
C LYS A 269 11.57 11.28 -17.86
N GLU A 270 10.48 11.06 -18.57
CA GLU A 270 9.16 11.60 -18.26
C GLU A 270 8.64 11.06 -16.91
N LEU A 271 8.71 9.74 -16.70
CA LEU A 271 8.27 9.11 -15.44
C LEU A 271 9.12 9.59 -14.27
N LYS A 272 10.44 9.66 -14.45
CA LYS A 272 11.36 10.14 -13.42
C LYS A 272 11.12 11.60 -13.06
N ASP A 273 10.98 12.47 -14.06
CA ASP A 273 10.78 13.91 -13.84
C ASP A 273 9.45 14.14 -13.11
N GLU A 274 8.40 13.37 -13.41
CA GLU A 274 7.13 13.43 -12.68
C GLU A 274 7.27 12.96 -11.23
N VAL A 275 7.98 11.86 -10.96
CA VAL A 275 8.25 11.38 -9.59
C VAL A 275 9.02 12.42 -8.79
N VAL A 276 10.07 13.02 -9.36
CA VAL A 276 10.88 14.06 -8.69
C VAL A 276 10.02 15.29 -8.41
N ARG A 277 9.24 15.75 -9.38
CA ARG A 277 8.35 16.91 -9.21
C ARG A 277 7.36 16.69 -8.07
N LEU A 278 6.63 15.57 -8.07
CA LEU A 278 5.66 15.26 -7.02
C LEU A 278 6.33 15.04 -5.66
N SER A 279 7.50 14.41 -5.65
CA SER A 279 8.29 14.21 -4.44
C SER A 279 8.68 15.52 -3.77
N LEU A 280 9.16 16.49 -4.55
CA LEU A 280 9.56 17.82 -4.06
C LEU A 280 8.34 18.65 -3.64
N GLU A 281 7.27 18.62 -4.44
CA GLU A 281 6.02 19.37 -4.17
C GLU A 281 5.33 18.92 -2.88
N PHE A 282 5.30 17.61 -2.61
CA PHE A 282 4.57 17.02 -1.48
C PHE A 282 5.46 16.51 -0.34
N GLY A 283 6.78 16.68 -0.44
CA GLY A 283 7.75 16.26 0.57
C GLY A 283 7.78 14.74 0.78
N ILE A 284 7.59 13.95 -0.27
CA ILE A 284 7.55 12.49 -0.22
C ILE A 284 8.91 11.94 -0.60
N VAL A 285 9.57 11.17 0.27
CA VAL A 285 10.87 10.57 -0.05
C VAL A 285 10.69 9.43 -1.07
N THR A 286 11.50 9.44 -2.12
CA THR A 286 11.46 8.44 -3.19
C THR A 286 12.87 7.89 -3.48
N PRO A 287 13.01 6.84 -4.30
CA PRO A 287 14.33 6.42 -4.83
C PRO A 287 15.06 7.49 -5.67
N TYR A 288 14.42 8.62 -5.96
CA TYR A 288 14.98 9.73 -6.73
C TYR A 288 15.25 10.99 -5.91
N THR A 289 14.89 11.00 -4.62
CA THR A 289 14.98 12.18 -3.76
C THR A 289 15.41 11.83 -2.34
N SER A 290 16.10 12.76 -1.67
CA SER A 290 16.54 12.62 -0.27
C SER A 290 16.37 13.93 0.48
N PHE A 291 16.04 13.83 1.77
CA PHE A 291 16.19 14.96 2.69
C PHE A 291 17.63 14.99 3.21
N LEU A 292 18.29 16.13 3.09
CA LEU A 292 19.54 16.42 3.76
C LEU A 292 19.23 17.28 4.99
N VAL A 293 19.65 16.82 6.16
CA VAL A 293 19.61 17.60 7.39
C VAL A 293 21.00 18.18 7.60
N GLU A 294 21.15 19.49 7.43
CA GLU A 294 22.38 20.20 7.75
C GLU A 294 22.27 20.71 9.20
N GLU A 295 23.08 20.15 10.10
CA GLU A 295 23.22 20.70 11.44
C GLU A 295 24.19 21.89 11.38
N PRO A 296 23.79 23.10 11.82
CA PRO A 296 24.60 24.31 11.69
C PRO A 296 25.88 24.34 12.54
N ASN A 297 26.31 23.21 13.13
CA ASN A 297 27.56 23.08 13.88
C ASN A 297 28.15 21.65 13.92
N ALA A 298 27.77 20.76 13.00
CA ALA A 298 28.44 19.46 12.90
C ALA A 298 29.86 19.65 12.33
N ALA A 299 30.88 19.34 13.13
CA ALA A 299 32.26 19.29 12.64
C ALA A 299 32.34 18.35 11.42
N PRO A 300 33.14 18.68 10.39
CA PRO A 300 33.26 17.81 9.22
C PRO A 300 33.69 16.41 9.66
N PRO A 301 33.12 15.35 9.06
CA PRO A 301 33.48 13.98 9.41
C PRO A 301 34.99 13.82 9.22
N ARG A 302 35.70 13.46 10.30
CA ARG A 302 37.13 13.15 10.22
C ARG A 302 37.31 12.02 9.19
N PRO A 303 38.24 12.15 8.24
CA PRO A 303 38.51 11.05 7.32
C PRO A 303 38.99 9.85 8.14
N VAL A 304 38.15 8.82 8.20
CA VAL A 304 38.56 7.49 8.65
C VAL A 304 39.58 6.96 7.64
N PRO A 305 40.80 6.59 8.05
CA PRO A 305 41.76 5.98 7.15
C PRO A 305 41.16 4.72 6.55
N MET A 306 41.10 4.63 5.22
CA MET A 306 40.84 3.38 4.51
C MET A 306 41.92 2.38 4.93
N LEU A 307 41.60 1.43 5.81
CA LEU A 307 42.39 0.21 5.89
C LEU A 307 42.24 -0.52 4.54
N ARG A 308 43.37 -0.73 3.87
CA ARG A 308 43.46 -1.62 2.70
C ARG A 308 42.98 -3.02 3.10
N PRO A 309 42.18 -3.70 2.26
CA PRO A 309 41.79 -5.06 2.51
C PRO A 309 42.93 -6.00 2.11
N ASP A 310 43.76 -6.38 3.07
CA ASP A 310 44.59 -7.57 2.95
C ASP A 310 43.81 -8.77 3.51
N ALA A 311 44.01 -9.91 2.88
CA ALA A 311 43.20 -11.12 2.85
C ALA A 311 42.76 -11.75 4.20
N ALA A 312 41.64 -12.49 4.09
CA ALA A 312 41.20 -13.66 4.84
C ALA A 312 40.26 -13.47 6.05
N GLY A 313 39.13 -14.20 6.02
CA GLY A 313 38.51 -14.76 7.23
C GLY A 313 37.09 -14.30 7.54
N ALA A 314 36.18 -15.28 7.57
CA ALA A 314 34.76 -15.20 7.88
C ALA A 314 34.39 -14.59 9.26
N GLY A 315 33.17 -14.03 9.32
CA GLY A 315 32.31 -14.04 10.52
C GLY A 315 32.09 -12.68 11.20
N GLY A 316 30.81 -12.33 11.41
CA GLY A 316 30.41 -11.35 12.42
C GLY A 316 29.46 -10.25 11.94
N PHE A 317 28.16 -10.48 12.07
CA PHE A 317 27.18 -9.40 12.23
C PHE A 317 27.46 -8.68 13.55
N GLY A 318 27.68 -7.36 13.50
CA GLY A 318 27.78 -6.52 14.68
C GLY A 318 28.55 -5.23 14.42
N GLY A 319 27.85 -4.16 14.07
CA GLY A 319 28.45 -2.83 13.98
C GLY A 319 27.47 -1.80 13.45
N ALA A 320 27.03 -0.90 14.33
CA ALA A 320 26.21 0.26 13.99
C ALA A 320 26.85 1.03 12.83
N GLY A 321 26.14 1.07 11.69
CA GLY A 321 26.61 1.71 10.47
C GLY A 321 26.76 3.22 10.66
N ALA A 322 27.90 3.75 10.21
CA ALA A 322 28.06 5.18 9.95
C ALA A 322 26.90 5.69 9.08
N PRO A 323 26.46 6.96 9.25
CA PRO A 323 25.42 7.50 8.39
C PRO A 323 25.92 7.50 6.95
N ALA A 324 25.28 6.69 6.10
CA ALA A 324 25.55 6.70 4.67
C ALA A 324 25.29 8.12 4.13
N ALA A 325 26.18 8.61 3.26
CA ALA A 325 25.95 9.87 2.57
C ALA A 325 24.57 9.83 1.87
N PRO A 326 23.81 10.94 1.84
CA PRO A 326 22.45 10.96 1.29
C PRO A 326 22.37 10.38 -0.13
N GLY A 327 23.37 10.64 -0.97
CA GLY A 327 23.46 10.10 -2.33
C GLY A 327 23.65 8.57 -2.39
N ALA A 328 24.30 7.96 -1.40
CA ALA A 328 24.48 6.51 -1.32
C ALA A 328 23.17 5.80 -0.97
N ALA A 329 22.36 6.38 -0.07
CA ALA A 329 21.04 5.84 0.28
C ALA A 329 20.04 5.93 -0.89
N VAL A 330 20.06 7.02 -1.65
CA VAL A 330 19.25 7.19 -2.87
C VAL A 330 19.67 6.18 -3.93
N ARG A 331 20.98 6.04 -4.17
CA ARG A 331 21.53 5.06 -5.13
C ARG A 331 21.10 3.63 -4.77
N ALA A 332 21.25 3.24 -3.51
CA ALA A 332 20.86 1.91 -3.06
C ALA A 332 19.36 1.63 -3.25
N ARG A 333 18.49 2.60 -2.97
CA ARG A 333 17.04 2.46 -3.22
C ARG A 333 16.70 2.34 -4.71
N ARG A 334 17.43 3.06 -5.57
CA ARG A 334 17.24 3.01 -7.03
C ARG A 334 17.74 1.70 -7.62
N GLU A 335 18.88 1.19 -7.15
CA GLU A 335 19.39 -0.12 -7.51
C GLU A 335 18.40 -1.23 -7.09
N ALA A 336 17.91 -1.18 -5.85
CA ALA A 336 16.89 -2.11 -5.37
C ALA A 336 15.57 -2.05 -6.16
N LEU A 337 15.18 -0.87 -6.68
CA LEU A 337 14.02 -0.72 -7.56
C LEU A 337 14.23 -1.35 -8.94
N ALA A 338 15.48 -1.41 -9.42
CA ALA A 338 15.83 -1.99 -10.72
C ALA A 338 16.06 -3.51 -10.67
N GLU A 339 16.33 -4.07 -9.48
CA GLU A 339 16.42 -5.51 -9.28
C GLU A 339 15.05 -6.18 -9.36
N ASN A 340 14.99 -7.30 -10.08
CA ASN A 340 13.73 -8.04 -10.30
C ASN A 340 13.66 -9.36 -9.53
N VAL A 341 14.78 -9.82 -8.98
CA VAL A 341 14.89 -11.11 -8.28
C VAL A 341 15.59 -10.88 -6.94
N GLY A 342 15.17 -11.61 -5.91
CA GLY A 342 15.83 -11.61 -4.61
C GLY A 342 15.19 -10.68 -3.59
N ARG A 343 15.79 -10.64 -2.40
CA ARG A 343 15.30 -9.92 -1.21
C ARG A 343 15.03 -8.43 -1.46
N GLN A 344 15.90 -7.75 -2.19
CA GLN A 344 15.75 -6.31 -2.45
C GLN A 344 14.57 -6.03 -3.38
N ALA A 345 14.39 -6.85 -4.42
CA ALA A 345 13.25 -6.75 -5.34
C ALA A 345 11.91 -6.97 -4.62
N VAL A 346 11.84 -7.99 -3.75
CA VAL A 346 10.65 -8.25 -2.92
C VAL A 346 10.38 -7.11 -1.95
N ALA A 347 11.42 -6.57 -1.29
CA ALA A 347 11.28 -5.41 -0.41
C ALA A 347 10.81 -4.15 -1.16
N ALA A 348 11.33 -3.90 -2.35
CA ALA A 348 10.92 -2.77 -3.19
C ALA A 348 9.46 -2.89 -3.63
N SER A 349 9.02 -4.09 -4.04
CA SER A 349 7.62 -4.33 -4.41
C SER A 349 6.67 -4.14 -3.22
N ARG A 350 7.05 -4.62 -2.03
CA ARG A 350 6.29 -4.41 -0.78
C ARG A 350 6.18 -2.93 -0.42
N ALA A 351 7.29 -2.19 -0.43
CA ALA A 351 7.30 -0.77 -0.11
C ALA A 351 6.42 0.06 -1.07
N LEU A 352 6.36 -0.34 -2.34
CA LEU A 352 5.47 0.28 -3.32
C LEU A 352 4.01 0.00 -3.04
N ARG A 353 3.66 -1.23 -2.64
CA ARG A 353 2.29 -1.55 -2.24
C ARG A 353 1.86 -0.85 -0.96
N GLU A 354 2.75 -0.71 0.02
CA GLU A 354 2.47 0.14 1.19
C GLU A 354 2.12 1.57 0.77
N LEU A 355 2.87 2.16 -0.17
CA LEU A 355 2.56 3.49 -0.70
C LEU A 355 1.21 3.57 -1.43
N GLN A 356 0.82 2.52 -2.17
CA GLN A 356 -0.48 2.45 -2.85
C GLN A 356 -1.65 2.28 -1.87
N GLN A 357 -1.44 1.47 -0.84
CA GLN A 357 -2.48 1.10 0.12
C GLN A 357 -2.64 2.13 1.24
N ARG A 358 -1.68 3.04 1.43
CA ARG A 358 -1.79 4.17 2.37
C ARG A 358 -3.16 4.83 2.23
N GLY A 359 -3.96 4.68 3.28
CA GLY A 359 -5.27 5.30 3.42
C GLY A 359 -5.19 6.61 4.19
N VAL A 360 -6.34 7.28 4.37
CA VAL A 360 -6.45 8.49 5.19
C VAL A 360 -5.97 8.23 6.62
N ALA A 361 -6.31 7.06 7.19
CA ALA A 361 -5.87 6.65 8.54
C ALA A 361 -4.36 6.39 8.67
N ASP A 362 -3.67 6.01 7.57
CA ASP A 362 -2.20 5.90 7.55
C ASP A 362 -1.52 7.24 7.27
N THR A 363 -2.27 8.21 6.74
CA THR A 363 -1.81 9.58 6.51
C THR A 363 -1.75 10.37 7.83
N ASP A 364 -2.35 9.84 8.92
CA ASP A 364 -2.30 10.37 10.28
C ASP A 364 -0.92 10.29 10.96
N VAL A 365 0.14 9.97 10.21
CA VAL A 365 1.48 10.42 10.59
C VAL A 365 1.67 11.90 10.18
N GLU A 366 0.73 12.76 10.53
CA GLU A 366 1.07 14.13 10.97
C GLU A 366 1.35 14.09 12.47
N LEU A 367 2.31 13.25 12.85
CA LEU A 367 2.85 13.28 14.20
C LEU A 367 3.53 14.61 14.48
N GLN A 368 3.81 15.47 13.49
CA GLN A 368 4.44 16.77 13.70
C GLN A 368 3.88 17.86 12.77
N ARG A 369 3.64 19.06 13.30
CA ARG A 369 3.24 20.28 12.57
C ARG A 369 4.07 21.46 13.02
N GLU A 370 4.57 22.26 12.09
CA GLU A 370 5.18 23.55 12.41
C GLU A 370 4.14 24.67 12.33
N VAL A 371 3.97 25.42 13.42
CA VAL A 371 3.08 26.58 13.49
C VAL A 371 3.87 27.76 14.01
N ALA A 372 3.89 28.85 13.26
CA ALA A 372 4.56 30.11 13.64
C ALA A 372 5.99 29.90 14.21
N GLY A 373 6.80 29.07 13.55
CA GLY A 373 8.20 28.79 13.93
C GLY A 373 8.36 27.81 15.10
N ARG A 374 7.31 27.12 15.53
CA ARG A 374 7.34 26.15 16.64
C ARG A 374 6.84 24.79 16.17
N LEU A 375 7.54 23.74 16.57
CA LEU A 375 7.20 22.37 16.24
C LEU A 375 6.24 21.79 17.29
N PHE A 376 5.11 21.26 16.83
CA PHE A 376 4.11 20.58 17.63
C PHE A 376 4.06 19.13 17.21
N ARG A 377 3.89 18.22 18.16
CA ARG A 377 3.82 16.79 17.93
C ARG A 377 2.50 16.23 18.43
N TRP A 378 1.83 15.38 17.65
CA TRP A 378 0.65 14.66 18.11
C TRP A 378 1.08 13.49 19.00
N GLU A 379 0.74 13.53 20.29
CA GLU A 379 1.07 12.48 21.26
C GLU A 379 -0.15 12.19 22.14
N ARG A 380 -0.53 10.91 22.27
CA ARG A 380 -1.61 10.44 23.17
C ARG A 380 -2.94 11.22 23.01
N GLY A 381 -3.33 11.56 21.78
CA GLY A 381 -4.58 12.26 21.49
C GLY A 381 -4.56 13.78 21.73
N ALA A 382 -3.37 14.39 21.83
CA ALA A 382 -3.21 15.83 22.02
C ALA A 382 -2.02 16.38 21.21
N TRP A 383 -2.12 17.62 20.73
CA TRP A 383 -0.96 18.34 20.21
C TRP A 383 -0.05 18.76 21.36
N ARG A 384 1.25 18.52 21.24
CA ARG A 384 2.25 18.87 22.24
C ARG A 384 3.37 19.67 21.60
N ASP A 385 3.57 20.89 22.08
CA ASP A 385 4.74 21.69 21.75
C ASP A 385 6.03 20.99 22.20
N THR A 386 6.97 20.79 21.28
CA THR A 386 8.23 20.07 21.56
C THR A 386 9.16 20.83 22.51
N THR A 387 8.92 22.12 22.73
CA THR A 387 9.72 22.97 23.62
C THR A 387 9.29 22.90 25.09
N VAL A 388 8.29 22.07 25.43
CA VAL A 388 7.74 21.90 26.78
C VAL A 388 8.78 21.24 27.71
N PRO A 389 9.18 21.89 28.82
CA PRO A 389 10.13 21.30 29.75
C PRO A 389 9.48 20.23 30.64
N ALA A 390 10.26 19.24 31.09
CA ALA A 390 9.77 18.11 31.90
C ALA A 390 9.16 18.53 33.25
N ASN A 391 9.63 19.63 33.84
CA ASN A 391 9.24 20.11 35.18
C ASN A 391 8.45 21.44 35.12
N ALA A 392 7.49 21.54 34.21
CA ALA A 392 6.71 22.77 34.03
C ALA A 392 5.50 22.86 34.98
N ARG A 393 5.21 24.09 35.43
CA ARG A 393 3.92 24.40 36.05
C ARG A 393 2.82 24.32 35.00
N THR A 394 1.87 23.40 35.23
CA THR A 394 0.77 23.17 34.29
C THR A 394 -0.48 23.92 34.71
N VAL A 395 -1.08 24.66 33.78
CA VAL A 395 -2.42 25.25 33.92
C VAL A 395 -3.36 24.54 32.94
N LYS A 396 -4.37 23.84 33.46
CA LYS A 396 -5.34 23.10 32.65
C LYS A 396 -6.64 23.90 32.48
N ILE A 397 -7.08 24.11 31.25
CA ILE A 397 -8.35 24.77 30.92
C ILE A 397 -9.21 23.89 30.02
N ALA A 398 -10.53 24.01 30.16
CA ALA A 398 -11.47 23.29 29.30
C ALA A 398 -11.61 23.99 27.94
N TYR A 399 -11.54 23.24 26.84
CA TYR A 399 -11.75 23.74 25.48
C TYR A 399 -13.14 24.38 25.34
N GLY A 400 -13.23 25.54 24.69
CA GLY A 400 -14.49 26.27 24.49
C GLY A 400 -15.11 26.86 25.76
N SER A 401 -14.41 26.87 26.89
CA SER A 401 -14.87 27.52 28.12
C SER A 401 -14.59 29.02 28.16
N ASP A 402 -15.16 29.74 29.14
CA ASP A 402 -14.86 31.16 29.35
C ASP A 402 -13.37 31.42 29.58
N ALA A 403 -12.67 30.49 30.24
CA ALA A 403 -11.22 30.50 30.39
C ALA A 403 -10.49 30.43 29.04
N TYR A 404 -10.96 29.57 28.13
CA TYR A 404 -10.40 29.43 26.78
C TYR A 404 -10.54 30.73 25.98
N PHE A 405 -11.74 31.33 25.97
CA PHE A 405 -11.96 32.61 25.29
C PHE A 405 -11.26 33.78 26.00
N ALA A 406 -11.08 33.74 27.31
CA ALA A 406 -10.28 34.72 28.03
C ALA A 406 -8.80 34.68 27.65
N VAL A 407 -8.23 33.48 27.44
CA VAL A 407 -6.86 33.31 26.92
C VAL A 407 -6.74 33.87 25.51
N LEU A 408 -7.68 33.56 24.60
CA LEU A 408 -7.66 34.08 23.22
C LEU A 408 -7.73 35.61 23.15
N ARG A 409 -8.56 36.24 24.00
CA ARG A 409 -8.66 37.70 24.08
C ARG A 409 -7.40 38.35 24.65
N THR A 410 -6.77 37.72 25.64
CA THR A 410 -5.59 38.27 26.33
C THR A 410 -4.30 38.06 25.54
N TYR A 411 -4.17 36.94 24.81
CA TYR A 411 -2.98 36.57 24.04
C TYR A 411 -3.34 36.21 22.58
N PRO A 412 -3.70 37.21 21.73
CA PRO A 412 -4.12 36.96 20.35
C PRO A 412 -3.08 36.23 19.49
N GLN A 413 -1.80 36.40 19.79
CA GLN A 413 -0.69 35.71 19.11
C GLN A 413 -0.73 34.18 19.28
N TRP A 414 -1.44 33.66 20.29
CA TRP A 414 -1.57 32.22 20.48
C TRP A 414 -2.68 31.58 19.65
N THR A 415 -3.52 32.36 18.99
CA THR A 415 -4.65 31.88 18.17
C THR A 415 -4.20 30.84 17.14
N ARG A 416 -3.04 31.04 16.50
CA ARG A 416 -2.49 30.10 15.51
C ARG A 416 -2.15 28.74 16.12
N PHE A 417 -1.68 28.71 17.38
CA PHE A 417 -1.42 27.46 18.10
C PHE A 417 -2.71 26.81 18.60
N LEU A 418 -3.64 27.60 19.12
CA LEU A 418 -4.93 27.11 19.64
C LEU A 418 -5.85 26.57 18.53
N ALA A 419 -5.59 26.92 17.26
CA ALA A 419 -6.26 26.37 16.09
C ALA A 419 -5.81 24.94 15.73
N LEU A 420 -4.76 24.40 16.35
CA LEU A 420 -4.26 23.05 16.07
C LEU A 420 -5.27 21.96 16.42
N GLY A 421 -6.12 22.17 17.43
CA GLY A 421 -7.15 21.22 17.79
C GLY A 421 -7.73 21.45 19.18
N ARG A 422 -8.64 20.56 19.59
CA ARG A 422 -9.35 20.64 20.87
C ARG A 422 -8.51 20.22 22.09
N SER A 423 -7.38 19.57 21.84
CA SER A 423 -6.46 19.06 22.86
C SER A 423 -5.04 19.51 22.54
N LEU A 424 -4.46 20.37 23.38
CA LEU A 424 -3.19 21.06 23.13
C LEU A 424 -2.39 21.30 24.42
N THR A 425 -1.10 21.02 24.39
CA THR A 425 -0.11 21.40 25.39
C THR A 425 0.84 22.42 24.80
N LEU A 426 0.75 23.67 25.24
CA LEU A 426 1.50 24.81 24.73
C LEU A 426 2.43 25.36 25.82
N ARG A 427 3.71 25.55 25.50
CA ARG A 427 4.58 26.32 26.40
C ARG A 427 4.28 27.80 26.24
N THR A 428 3.87 28.45 27.34
CA THR A 428 3.44 29.85 27.37
C THR A 428 4.43 30.78 28.08
N GLY A 429 5.30 30.23 28.95
CA GLY A 429 6.34 30.97 29.67
C GLY A 429 7.66 30.20 29.79
N ARG A 430 8.56 30.65 30.68
CA ARG A 430 9.86 29.97 30.89
C ARG A 430 9.67 28.62 31.59
N THR A 431 8.74 28.56 32.53
CA THR A 431 8.40 27.34 33.30
C THR A 431 6.91 27.04 33.30
N THR A 432 6.10 27.78 32.54
CA THR A 432 4.64 27.64 32.49
C THR A 432 4.16 26.97 31.20
N VAL A 433 3.24 26.02 31.35
CA VAL A 433 2.60 25.28 30.26
C VAL A 433 1.09 25.36 30.39
N LEU A 434 0.43 25.69 29.29
CA LEU A 434 -1.02 25.68 29.15
C LEU A 434 -1.46 24.37 28.52
N VAL A 435 -2.35 23.64 29.19
CA VAL A 435 -2.97 22.41 28.69
C VAL A 435 -4.45 22.69 28.45
N ILE A 436 -4.90 22.42 27.23
CA ILE A 436 -6.26 22.55 26.78
C ILE A 436 -6.78 21.15 26.49
N GLY A 437 -7.96 20.82 26.98
CA GLY A 437 -8.63 19.54 26.70
C GLY A 437 -10.09 19.59 27.11
N GLU A 438 -10.77 18.45 27.13
CA GLU A 438 -12.19 18.36 27.49
C GLU A 438 -12.45 18.69 28.97
N THR A 439 -11.43 18.53 29.83
CA THR A 439 -11.50 18.79 31.27
C THR A 439 -10.49 19.88 31.68
N GLY A 440 -10.88 20.71 32.64
CA GLY A 440 -10.02 21.79 33.15
C GLY A 440 -10.82 22.93 33.78
N ALA A 441 -10.13 23.99 34.18
CA ALA A 441 -10.78 25.19 34.70
C ALA A 441 -11.65 25.83 33.62
N LYS A 442 -12.91 26.12 33.96
CA LYS A 442 -13.87 26.80 33.06
C LYS A 442 -13.73 28.32 33.10
N THR A 443 -13.14 28.87 34.16
CA THR A 443 -12.87 30.30 34.34
C THR A 443 -11.44 30.49 34.85
N LEU A 444 -10.82 31.62 34.51
CA LEU A 444 -9.52 32.03 35.04
C LEU A 444 -9.64 33.45 35.61
N THR A 445 -9.08 33.67 36.79
CA THR A 445 -8.96 35.03 37.35
C THR A 445 -7.94 35.85 36.56
N PRO A 446 -8.02 37.20 36.59
CA PRO A 446 -7.02 38.07 35.96
C PRO A 446 -5.58 37.81 36.42
N ALA A 447 -5.40 37.41 37.68
CA ALA A 447 -4.10 37.05 38.23
C ALA A 447 -3.56 35.74 37.62
N GLN A 448 -4.44 34.74 37.42
CA GLN A 448 -4.07 33.48 36.78
C GLN A 448 -3.74 33.67 35.28
N LEU A 449 -4.50 34.51 34.56
CA LEU A 449 -4.21 34.83 33.15
C LEU A 449 -2.82 35.48 32.99
N ARG A 450 -2.46 36.42 33.86
CA ARG A 450 -1.13 37.05 33.86
C ARG A 450 0.00 36.09 34.25
N SER A 451 -0.31 35.03 34.98
CA SER A 451 0.70 34.02 35.36
C SER A 451 1.09 33.09 34.22
N LEU A 452 0.32 33.04 33.12
CA LEU A 452 0.57 32.14 32.00
C LEU A 452 1.87 32.45 31.24
N THR A 453 2.34 33.70 31.24
CA THR A 453 3.56 34.11 30.54
C THR A 453 4.82 34.13 31.41
N ARG A 454 4.70 33.76 32.70
CA ARG A 454 5.84 33.74 33.63
C ARG A 454 6.78 32.56 33.41
#